data_AF-C1GM75-F1
#
_entry.id   AF-C1GM75-F1
#
_cell.length_a   1.000
_cell.length_b   1.000
_cell.length_c   1.000
_cell.angle_alpha   90.00
_cell.angle_beta   90.00
_cell.angle_gamma   90.00
#
_symmetry.space_group_name_H-M   'P 1'
#
loop_
_entity.id
_entity.type
_entity.pdbx_description
1 polymer ?
#
loop_
_entity_poly.entity_id
_entity_poly.type
_entity_poly.pdbx_seq_one_letter_code
_entity_poly.pdbx_strand_id
1 'polypeptide(L)'
;MNIWRSILIFLGFKKSYNFILFFIFAGGLLGFTLARLQFLDIGGRYVNGTGPGEWFYQDAGFRRVGITLHLGTILPCGILVIFQFIPSIRYRVILFHRINGYIIITLFLISNAGALMITRHAFGGGVEIQLAIGLLVLMSTVSVGIAYYNIRRLQIEQHRDHPPLARNHHANCLAYPMCSPPPNGSEPLPGYKPVAIVHPDKNIRDPARIGANLHVSFGLAVWLAMAMHIIGVEIYLQLTPRENQRLRMVSYKRQKEAGYENPGSAGLVVQKIGDAELWLPSVEIDQTELTEVLK
;
A
#
# COMPACT_ATOMS: atom_id res chain seq x y z
N MET A 1 32.41 -14.10 15.31
CA MET A 1 31.02 -13.58 15.20
C MET A 1 30.35 -14.25 14.01
N ASN A 2 29.20 -14.90 14.20
CA ASN A 2 28.48 -15.58 13.10
C ASN A 2 28.02 -14.54 12.07
N ILE A 3 28.20 -14.82 10.77
CA ILE A 3 27.83 -13.95 9.63
C ILE A 3 26.40 -13.40 9.80
N TRP A 4 25.46 -14.26 10.22
CA TRP A 4 24.07 -13.89 10.50
C TRP A 4 23.92 -12.75 11.52
N ARG A 5 24.64 -12.81 12.65
CA ARG A 5 24.59 -11.74 13.67
C ARG A 5 25.20 -10.45 13.14
N SER A 6 26.27 -10.53 12.35
CA SER A 6 26.88 -9.36 11.72
C SER A 6 25.91 -8.63 10.80
N ILE A 7 25.16 -9.36 9.96
CA ILE A 7 24.15 -8.80 9.05
C ILE A 7 23.02 -8.11 9.84
N LEU A 8 22.49 -8.76 10.88
CA LEU A 8 21.43 -8.18 11.72
C LEU A 8 21.87 -6.89 12.39
N ILE A 9 23.09 -6.84 12.94
CA ILE A 9 23.64 -5.65 13.60
C ILE A 9 23.88 -4.53 12.58
N PHE A 10 24.44 -4.85 11.41
CA PHE A 10 24.70 -3.89 10.35
C PHE A 10 23.41 -3.22 9.84
N LEU A 11 22.37 -4.01 9.60
CA LEU A 11 21.08 -3.52 9.14
C LEU A 11 20.22 -2.95 10.30
N GLY A 12 20.60 -3.17 11.56
CA GLY A 12 19.92 -2.63 12.73
C GLY A 12 18.68 -3.42 13.20
N PHE A 13 18.52 -4.67 12.76
CA PHE A 13 17.42 -5.53 13.21
C PHE A 13 17.73 -6.17 14.57
N LYS A 14 16.90 -5.88 15.58
CA LYS A 14 17.04 -6.45 16.93
C LYS A 14 16.61 -7.92 17.04
N LYS A 15 15.72 -8.37 16.15
CA LYS A 15 15.15 -9.71 16.15
C LYS A 15 15.27 -10.30 14.74
N SER A 16 15.58 -11.58 14.65
CA SER A 16 15.78 -12.30 13.39
C SER A 16 14.51 -12.36 12.54
N TYR A 17 13.34 -12.55 13.15
CA TYR A 17 12.07 -12.63 12.41
C TYR A 17 11.77 -11.34 11.64
N ASN A 18 12.09 -10.16 12.19
CA ASN A 18 11.91 -8.88 11.48
C ASN A 18 12.77 -8.81 10.22
N PHE A 19 13.98 -9.35 10.26
CA PHE A 19 14.85 -9.41 9.09
C PHE A 19 14.35 -10.41 8.05
N ILE A 20 13.84 -11.58 8.48
CA ILE A 20 13.25 -12.57 7.57
C ILE A 20 12.03 -11.98 6.84
N LEU A 21 11.13 -11.32 7.57
CA LEU A 21 9.97 -10.63 6.98
C LEU A 21 10.41 -9.54 6.01
N PHE A 22 11.39 -8.72 6.39
CA PHE A 22 11.97 -7.72 5.49
C PHE A 22 12.54 -8.37 4.23
N PHE A 23 13.32 -9.44 4.35
CA PHE A 23 13.92 -10.11 3.20
C PHE A 23 12.88 -10.68 2.25
N ILE A 24 11.82 -11.31 2.77
CA ILE A 24 10.75 -11.88 1.93
C ILE A 24 9.97 -10.77 1.22
N PHE A 25 9.48 -9.76 1.96
CA PHE A 25 8.59 -8.75 1.39
C PHE A 25 9.35 -7.65 0.64
N ALA A 26 10.38 -7.06 1.25
CA ALA A 26 11.17 -6.01 0.63
C ALA A 26 12.09 -6.59 -0.45
N GLY A 27 12.67 -7.78 -0.23
CA GLY A 27 13.45 -8.46 -1.27
C GLY A 27 12.58 -8.90 -2.44
N GLY A 28 11.37 -9.42 -2.19
CA GLY A 28 10.39 -9.74 -3.24
C GLY A 28 9.98 -8.51 -4.05
N LEU A 29 9.66 -7.40 -3.39
CA LEU A 29 9.34 -6.13 -4.05
C LEU A 29 10.52 -5.60 -4.88
N LEU A 30 11.74 -5.64 -4.32
CA LEU A 30 12.95 -5.23 -5.03
C LEU A 30 13.17 -6.09 -6.27
N GLY A 31 13.08 -7.42 -6.15
CA GLY A 31 13.22 -8.35 -7.27
C GLY A 31 12.19 -8.09 -8.37
N PHE A 32 10.91 -7.91 -8.01
CA PHE A 32 9.86 -7.55 -8.95
C PHE A 32 10.16 -6.21 -9.65
N THR A 33 10.55 -5.19 -8.89
CA THR A 33 10.80 -3.85 -9.42
C THR A 33 11.98 -3.86 -10.39
N LEU A 34 13.07 -4.54 -10.05
CA LEU A 34 14.24 -4.69 -10.92
C LEU A 34 13.88 -5.46 -12.21
N ALA A 35 13.08 -6.52 -12.12
CA ALA A 35 12.62 -7.27 -13.30
C ALA A 35 11.74 -6.44 -14.25
N ARG A 36 11.10 -5.38 -13.73
CA ARG A 36 10.22 -4.48 -14.49
C ARG A 36 10.89 -3.18 -14.96
N LEU A 37 12.12 -2.88 -14.53
CA LEU A 37 12.86 -1.69 -14.99
C LEU A 37 13.00 -1.62 -16.52
N GLN A 38 13.13 -2.75 -17.19
CA GLN A 38 13.21 -2.81 -18.65
C GLN A 38 11.99 -2.18 -19.36
N PHE A 39 10.84 -2.10 -18.68
CA PHE A 39 9.62 -1.50 -19.24
C PHE A 39 9.61 0.03 -19.17
N LEU A 40 10.64 0.68 -18.62
CA LEU A 40 10.81 2.12 -18.77
C LEU A 40 11.08 2.52 -20.24
N ASP A 41 11.60 1.60 -21.05
CA ASP A 41 11.61 1.75 -22.51
C ASP A 41 10.19 1.49 -23.06
N ILE A 42 9.35 2.52 -23.00
CA ILE A 42 7.94 2.44 -23.40
C ILE A 42 7.81 2.21 -24.93
N GLY A 43 8.79 2.63 -25.73
CA GLY A 43 8.77 2.54 -27.20
C GLY A 43 9.34 1.23 -27.76
N GLY A 44 10.15 0.50 -26.99
CA GLY A 44 10.71 -0.79 -27.38
C GLY A 44 10.23 -1.93 -26.49
N ARG A 45 10.85 -2.11 -25.33
CA ARG A 45 10.61 -3.27 -24.46
C ARG A 45 9.18 -3.38 -23.95
N TYR A 46 8.54 -2.26 -23.59
CA TYR A 46 7.16 -2.28 -23.09
C TYR A 46 6.14 -2.68 -24.15
N VAL A 47 6.18 -2.05 -25.34
CA VAL A 47 5.25 -2.36 -26.43
C VAL A 47 5.36 -3.82 -26.87
N ASN A 48 6.57 -4.37 -26.88
CA ASN A 48 6.81 -5.77 -27.22
C ASN A 48 6.35 -6.75 -26.12
N GLY A 49 6.26 -6.28 -24.87
CA GLY A 49 5.83 -7.08 -23.72
C GLY A 49 4.35 -6.94 -23.37
N THR A 50 3.66 -5.97 -23.95
CA THR A 50 2.24 -5.70 -23.70
C THR A 50 1.36 -6.25 -24.80
N GLY A 51 0.08 -6.51 -24.49
CA GLY A 51 -0.87 -6.99 -25.49
C GLY A 51 -1.14 -5.93 -26.56
N PRO A 52 -1.35 -6.29 -27.84
CA PRO A 52 -1.64 -5.32 -28.90
C PRO A 52 -2.82 -4.39 -28.59
N GLY A 53 -3.86 -4.91 -27.91
CA GLY A 53 -5.02 -4.12 -27.49
C GLY A 53 -4.71 -3.09 -26.39
N GLU A 54 -3.76 -3.39 -25.49
CA GLU A 54 -3.33 -2.44 -24.45
C GLU A 54 -2.50 -1.32 -25.08
N TRP A 55 -1.58 -1.69 -25.98
CA TRP A 55 -0.75 -0.74 -26.69
C TRP A 55 -1.56 0.21 -27.58
N PHE A 56 -2.60 -0.28 -28.27
CA PHE A 56 -3.47 0.54 -29.12
C PHE A 56 -4.03 1.77 -28.41
N TYR A 57 -4.29 1.69 -27.10
CA TYR A 57 -4.77 2.83 -26.33
C TYR A 57 -3.65 3.68 -25.72
N GLN A 58 -2.44 3.12 -25.58
CA GLN A 58 -1.31 3.74 -24.88
C GLN A 58 -0.19 4.24 -25.80
N ASP A 59 -0.33 4.07 -27.12
CA ASP A 59 0.66 4.47 -28.11
C ASP A 59 0.80 6.00 -28.23
N ALA A 60 -0.29 6.74 -28.00
CA ALA A 60 -0.34 8.18 -28.16
C ALA A 60 -1.21 8.92 -27.11
N GLY A 61 -1.14 10.25 -27.16
CA GLY A 61 -1.97 11.15 -26.36
C GLY A 61 -1.72 11.07 -24.86
N PHE A 62 -2.75 11.39 -24.07
CA PHE A 62 -2.63 11.44 -22.61
C PHE A 62 -2.36 10.05 -21.99
N ARG A 63 -2.76 8.94 -22.64
CA ARG A 63 -2.51 7.59 -22.11
C ARG A 63 -1.05 7.18 -22.24
N ARG A 64 -0.38 7.58 -23.33
CA ARG A 64 1.08 7.47 -23.48
C ARG A 64 1.81 8.20 -22.35
N VAL A 65 1.35 9.41 -22.02
CA VAL A 65 1.87 10.17 -20.88
C VAL A 65 1.57 9.43 -19.57
N GLY A 66 0.35 8.91 -19.40
CA GLY A 66 -0.07 8.17 -18.21
C GLY A 66 0.78 6.96 -17.89
N ILE A 67 1.04 6.08 -18.88
CA ILE A 67 1.90 4.90 -18.67
C ILE A 67 3.35 5.30 -18.40
N THR A 68 3.85 6.36 -19.07
CA THR A 68 5.20 6.89 -18.84
C THR A 68 5.34 7.45 -17.43
N LEU A 69 4.37 8.23 -16.95
CA LEU A 69 4.34 8.75 -15.59
C LEU A 69 4.24 7.61 -14.58
N HIS A 70 3.32 6.67 -14.79
CA HIS A 70 3.12 5.54 -13.88
C HIS A 70 4.41 4.72 -13.72
N LEU A 71 4.96 4.18 -14.81
CA LEU A 71 6.18 3.36 -14.74
C LEU A 71 7.40 4.18 -14.31
N GLY A 72 7.51 5.40 -14.83
CA GLY A 72 8.61 6.32 -14.55
C GLY A 72 8.71 6.75 -13.08
N THR A 73 7.61 6.70 -12.32
CA THR A 73 7.64 7.03 -10.89
C THR A 73 7.41 5.84 -9.96
N ILE A 74 6.61 4.84 -10.33
CA ILE A 74 6.33 3.68 -9.45
C ILE A 74 7.53 2.75 -9.32
N LEU A 75 8.31 2.56 -10.39
CA LEU A 75 9.49 1.70 -10.37
C LEU A 75 10.61 2.28 -9.51
N PRO A 76 11.04 3.56 -9.68
CA PRO A 76 11.98 4.14 -8.73
C PRO A 76 11.41 4.23 -7.31
N CYS A 77 10.11 4.51 -7.14
CA CYS A 77 9.46 4.47 -5.83
C CYS A 77 9.60 3.09 -5.14
N GLY A 78 9.39 2.00 -5.88
CA GLY A 78 9.53 0.63 -5.37
C GLY A 78 10.95 0.28 -4.91
N ILE A 79 11.99 0.87 -5.53
CA ILE A 79 13.38 0.72 -5.07
C ILE A 79 13.63 1.58 -3.83
N LEU A 80 13.19 2.84 -3.84
CA LEU A 80 13.43 3.78 -2.75
C LEU A 80 12.76 3.37 -1.44
N VAL A 81 11.58 2.74 -1.51
CA VAL A 81 10.85 2.30 -0.32
C VAL A 81 11.62 1.24 0.48
N ILE A 82 12.48 0.44 -0.16
CA ILE A 82 13.28 -0.59 0.50
C ILE A 82 14.18 0.05 1.56
N PHE A 83 14.82 1.18 1.21
CA PHE A 83 15.68 1.92 2.14
C PHE A 83 14.91 2.52 3.31
N GLN A 84 13.61 2.81 3.14
CA GLN A 84 12.77 3.33 4.21
C GLN A 84 12.59 2.33 5.36
N PHE A 85 12.58 1.03 5.03
CA PHE A 85 12.35 -0.05 6.00
C PHE A 85 13.64 -0.62 6.62
N ILE A 86 14.82 -0.14 6.24
CA ILE A 86 16.09 -0.54 6.85
C ILE A 86 16.28 0.21 8.19
N PRO A 87 16.28 -0.47 9.35
CA PRO A 87 16.35 0.21 10.64
C PRO A 87 17.61 1.04 10.84
N SER A 88 18.77 0.57 10.37
CA SER A 88 20.04 1.29 10.51
C SER A 88 20.00 2.67 9.86
N ILE A 89 19.30 2.83 8.74
CA ILE A 89 19.11 4.12 8.06
C ILE A 89 18.31 5.07 8.94
N ARG A 90 17.20 4.60 9.53
CA ARG A 90 16.37 5.42 10.42
C ARG A 90 17.11 5.86 11.69
N TYR A 91 17.97 4.99 12.23
CA TYR A 91 18.68 5.27 13.49
C TYR A 91 19.95 6.11 13.31
N ARG A 92 20.64 5.98 12.17
CA ARG A 92 21.95 6.62 11.95
C ARG A 92 21.91 7.80 10.99
N VAL A 93 21.02 7.76 9.99
CA VAL A 93 21.00 8.74 8.89
C VAL A 93 19.58 9.29 8.69
N ILE A 94 19.05 9.92 9.74
CA ILE A 94 17.65 10.37 9.79
C ILE A 94 17.31 11.40 8.70
N LEU A 95 18.25 12.24 8.29
CA LEU A 95 18.04 13.23 7.23
C LEU A 95 17.72 12.55 5.90
N PHE A 96 18.52 11.53 5.53
CA PHE A 96 18.28 10.72 4.35
C PHE A 96 16.90 10.05 4.41
N HIS A 97 16.55 9.43 5.55
CA HIS A 97 15.24 8.79 5.73
C HIS A 97 14.07 9.76 5.54
N ARG A 98 14.20 11.01 5.98
CA ARG A 98 13.16 12.04 5.80
C ARG A 98 13.05 12.51 4.36
N ILE A 99 14.18 12.85 3.73
CA ILE A 99 14.21 13.30 2.32
C ILE A 99 13.68 12.20 1.40
N ASN A 100 14.17 10.96 1.59
CA ASN A 100 13.70 9.79 0.86
C ASN A 100 12.20 9.58 1.02
N GLY A 101 11.67 9.72 2.24
CA GLY A 101 10.23 9.63 2.51
C GLY A 101 9.40 10.63 1.70
N TYR A 102 9.83 11.89 1.60
CA TYR A 102 9.13 12.90 0.79
C TYR A 102 9.19 12.60 -0.71
N ILE A 103 10.35 12.16 -1.20
CA ILE A 103 10.51 11.75 -2.60
C ILE A 103 9.56 10.59 -2.93
N ILE A 104 9.49 9.57 -2.06
CA ILE A 104 8.59 8.42 -2.22
C ILE A 104 7.13 8.88 -2.28
N ILE A 105 6.69 9.76 -1.36
CA ILE A 105 5.32 10.27 -1.36
C ILE A 105 4.99 10.98 -2.68
N THR A 106 5.89 11.85 -3.16
CA THR A 106 5.69 12.57 -4.43
C THR A 106 5.63 11.62 -5.62
N LEU A 107 6.59 10.68 -5.74
CA LEU A 107 6.61 9.71 -6.83
C LEU A 107 5.36 8.82 -6.83
N PHE A 108 4.92 8.39 -5.65
CA PHE A 108 3.74 7.57 -5.48
C PHE A 108 2.46 8.29 -5.92
N LEU A 109 2.28 9.56 -5.52
CA LEU A 109 1.12 10.36 -5.94
C LEU A 109 1.11 10.63 -7.45
N ILE A 110 2.27 10.91 -8.06
CA ILE A 110 2.39 11.04 -9.53
C ILE A 110 2.06 9.70 -10.21
N SER A 111 2.51 8.58 -9.65
CA SER A 111 2.20 7.24 -10.16
C SER A 111 0.70 6.97 -10.13
N ASN A 112 0.01 7.34 -9.04
CA ASN A 112 -1.44 7.19 -8.91
C ASN A 112 -2.19 8.01 -9.96
N ALA A 113 -1.74 9.24 -10.24
CA ALA A 113 -2.30 10.05 -11.33
C ALA A 113 -2.08 9.37 -12.70
N GLY A 114 -0.87 8.88 -12.97
CA GLY A 114 -0.57 8.12 -14.19
C GLY A 114 -1.42 6.86 -14.35
N ALA A 115 -1.65 6.12 -13.26
CA ALA A 115 -2.52 4.95 -13.23
C ALA A 115 -3.97 5.33 -13.61
N LEU A 116 -4.54 6.36 -12.97
CA LEU A 116 -5.90 6.82 -13.27
C LEU A 116 -6.08 7.25 -14.73
N MET A 117 -5.04 7.81 -15.36
CA MET A 117 -5.07 8.19 -16.78
C MET A 117 -5.22 6.98 -17.71
N ILE A 118 -4.70 5.82 -17.35
CA ILE A 118 -4.77 4.60 -18.18
C ILE A 118 -5.89 3.63 -17.77
N THR A 119 -6.44 3.76 -16.55
CA THR A 119 -7.43 2.84 -15.95
C THR A 119 -8.59 2.43 -16.86
N ARG A 120 -9.14 3.36 -17.65
CA ARG A 120 -10.36 3.09 -18.45
C ARG A 120 -10.21 1.94 -19.46
N HIS A 121 -9.00 1.67 -19.93
CA HIS A 121 -8.74 0.60 -20.90
C HIS A 121 -7.71 -0.43 -20.40
N ALA A 122 -7.22 -0.24 -19.17
CA ALA A 122 -6.24 -1.14 -18.58
C ALA A 122 -6.82 -2.56 -18.48
N PHE A 123 -6.06 -3.54 -18.95
CA PHE A 123 -6.42 -4.97 -18.92
C PHE A 123 -7.78 -5.28 -19.57
N GLY A 124 -8.14 -4.56 -20.63
CA GLY A 124 -9.42 -4.72 -21.34
C GLY A 124 -10.54 -3.80 -20.86
N GLY A 125 -10.30 -2.97 -19.83
CA GLY A 125 -11.19 -1.88 -19.44
C GLY A 125 -12.46 -2.31 -18.71
N GLY A 126 -12.51 -3.53 -18.20
CA GLY A 126 -13.64 -4.04 -17.40
C GLY A 126 -13.94 -3.16 -16.19
N VAL A 127 -15.22 -3.04 -15.83
CA VAL A 127 -15.67 -2.23 -14.69
C VAL A 127 -15.05 -2.72 -13.37
N GLU A 128 -14.81 -4.01 -13.26
CA GLU A 128 -14.11 -4.67 -12.16
C GLU A 128 -12.66 -4.18 -12.02
N ILE A 129 -11.92 -4.03 -13.12
CA ILE A 129 -10.56 -3.50 -13.12
C ILE A 129 -10.57 -2.02 -12.73
N GLN A 130 -11.51 -1.25 -13.30
CA GLN A 130 -11.63 0.17 -13.02
C GLN A 130 -11.96 0.42 -11.54
N LEU A 131 -12.90 -0.35 -10.97
CA LEU A 131 -13.24 -0.27 -9.55
C LEU A 131 -12.06 -0.71 -8.66
N ALA A 132 -11.37 -1.80 -9.01
CA ALA A 132 -10.22 -2.27 -8.25
C ALA A 132 -9.08 -1.23 -8.23
N ILE A 133 -8.73 -0.65 -9.39
CA ILE A 133 -7.70 0.39 -9.49
C ILE A 133 -8.16 1.67 -8.77
N GLY A 134 -9.41 2.10 -8.97
CA GLY A 134 -9.96 3.29 -8.32
C GLY A 134 -9.95 3.17 -6.80
N LEU A 135 -10.38 2.02 -6.26
CA LEU A 135 -10.33 1.73 -4.83
C LEU A 135 -8.89 1.68 -4.31
N LEU A 136 -7.98 1.02 -5.03
CA LEU A 136 -6.56 0.95 -4.66
C LEU A 136 -5.92 2.34 -4.59
N VAL A 137 -6.17 3.20 -5.58
CA VAL A 137 -5.68 4.59 -5.60
C VAL A 137 -6.28 5.38 -4.44
N LEU A 138 -7.59 5.25 -4.18
CA LEU A 138 -8.25 5.94 -3.08
C LEU A 138 -7.66 5.52 -1.72
N MET A 139 -7.62 4.22 -1.42
CA MET A 139 -7.12 3.69 -0.15
C MET A 139 -5.66 4.07 0.08
N SER A 140 -4.82 3.92 -0.94
CA SER A 140 -3.39 4.24 -0.81
C SER A 140 -3.13 5.74 -0.67
N THR A 141 -3.90 6.58 -1.38
CA THR A 141 -3.78 8.05 -1.27
C THR A 141 -4.24 8.53 0.11
N VAL A 142 -5.35 7.99 0.63
CA VAL A 142 -5.82 8.28 2.01
C VAL A 142 -4.77 7.84 3.03
N SER A 143 -4.21 6.64 2.88
CA SER A 143 -3.14 6.11 3.75
C SER A 143 -1.92 7.03 3.77
N VAL A 144 -1.44 7.47 2.59
CA VAL A 144 -0.32 8.41 2.48
C VAL A 144 -0.66 9.78 3.06
N GLY A 145 -1.88 10.27 2.87
CA GLY A 145 -2.35 11.54 3.44
C GLY A 145 -2.35 11.52 4.97
N ILE A 146 -2.83 10.44 5.58
CA ILE A 146 -2.81 10.25 7.03
C ILE A 146 -1.37 10.10 7.54
N ALA A 147 -0.53 9.33 6.84
CA ALA A 147 0.89 9.21 7.17
C ALA A 147 1.60 10.57 7.15
N TYR A 148 1.36 11.39 6.12
CA TYR A 148 1.90 12.75 6.02
C TYR A 148 1.40 13.64 7.16
N TYR A 149 0.10 13.60 7.47
CA TYR A 149 -0.49 14.35 8.58
C TYR A 149 0.18 14.00 9.93
N ASN A 150 0.34 12.71 10.23
CA ASN A 150 0.94 12.25 11.49
C ASN A 150 2.43 12.61 11.61
N ILE A 151 3.18 12.60 10.49
CA ILE A 151 4.55 13.13 10.44
C ILE A 151 4.57 14.61 10.86
N ARG A 152 3.64 15.43 10.35
CA ARG A 152 3.54 16.86 10.68
C ARG A 152 3.09 17.11 12.11
N ARG A 153 2.32 16.20 12.73
CA ARG A 153 1.89 16.27 14.13
C ARG A 153 2.89 15.64 15.12
N LEU A 154 4.05 15.17 14.66
CA LEU A 154 5.05 14.49 15.49
C LEU A 154 4.53 13.22 16.18
N GLN A 155 3.55 12.53 15.58
CA GLN A 155 2.94 11.30 16.10
C GLN A 155 3.56 10.07 15.44
N ILE A 156 4.66 9.60 16.02
CA ILE A 156 5.49 8.53 15.45
C ILE A 156 4.75 7.18 15.49
N GLU A 157 3.98 6.95 16.54
CA GLU A 157 3.11 5.77 16.68
C GLU A 157 2.03 5.74 15.61
N GLN A 158 1.33 6.86 15.38
CA GLN A 158 0.23 6.90 14.41
C GLN A 158 0.72 6.92 12.96
N HIS A 159 1.98 7.28 12.74
CA HIS A 159 2.63 7.11 11.45
C HIS A 159 2.99 5.63 11.17
N ARG A 160 3.24 4.84 12.21
CA ARG A 160 3.50 3.39 12.13
C ARG A 160 2.20 2.60 12.00
N ASP A 161 1.13 3.09 12.62
CA ASP A 161 -0.17 2.44 12.65
C ASP A 161 -0.98 2.79 11.38
N HIS A 162 -1.76 1.82 10.90
CA HIS A 162 -2.75 2.06 9.84
C HIS A 162 -3.99 2.74 10.46
N PRO A 163 -4.74 3.57 9.72
CA PRO A 163 -6.03 4.05 10.20
C PRO A 163 -6.91 2.83 10.55
N PRO A 164 -7.70 2.86 11.63
CA PRO A 164 -8.67 1.81 11.90
C PRO A 164 -9.81 1.91 10.86
N LEU A 165 -9.58 1.44 9.64
CA LEU A 165 -10.60 1.26 8.61
C LEU A 165 -11.45 0.01 8.86
N ALA A 166 -11.28 -0.64 10.02
CA ALA A 166 -11.97 -1.88 10.39
C ALA A 166 -12.63 -1.84 11.77
N ARG A 167 -13.08 -0.67 12.25
CA ARG A 167 -14.03 -0.61 13.39
C ARG A 167 -15.34 0.03 12.94
N ASN A 168 -16.39 -0.79 12.97
CA ASN A 168 -17.80 -0.54 12.62
C ASN A 168 -18.15 -0.62 11.12
N HIS A 169 -18.46 -1.83 10.63
CA HIS A 169 -19.84 -2.27 10.38
C HIS A 169 -19.89 -3.60 9.61
N HIS A 170 -20.73 -4.52 10.08
CA HIS A 170 -21.31 -5.57 9.24
C HIS A 170 -22.07 -4.90 8.08
N ALA A 171 -21.80 -5.29 6.84
CA ALA A 171 -22.64 -4.97 5.68
C ALA A 171 -22.54 -6.08 4.63
N ASN A 172 -23.52 -6.98 4.68
CA ASN A 172 -24.18 -7.70 3.59
C ASN A 172 -23.35 -8.16 2.37
N CYS A 173 -22.98 -9.43 2.37
CA CYS A 173 -23.05 -10.26 1.17
C CYS A 173 -24.51 -10.46 0.80
N LEU A 174 -25.07 -9.68 -0.14
CA LEU A 174 -26.29 -9.99 -0.91
C LEU A 174 -26.54 -8.91 -1.98
N ALA A 175 -25.80 -8.98 -3.07
CA ALA A 175 -26.07 -8.42 -4.40
C ALA A 175 -25.03 -9.12 -5.28
N TYR A 176 -25.35 -10.07 -6.17
CA TYR A 176 -25.97 -9.86 -7.47
C TYR A 176 -26.31 -11.25 -8.08
N PRO A 177 -27.58 -11.62 -8.33
CA PRO A 177 -27.94 -12.85 -9.05
C PRO A 177 -27.88 -12.70 -10.59
N MET A 178 -27.37 -11.58 -11.09
CA MET A 178 -27.34 -11.22 -12.51
C MET A 178 -26.03 -11.55 -13.24
N CYS A 179 -25.14 -12.29 -12.57
CA CYS A 179 -23.94 -12.89 -13.18
C CYS A 179 -24.12 -14.38 -13.50
N SER A 180 -25.33 -14.80 -13.89
CA SER A 180 -25.52 -16.08 -14.57
C SER A 180 -25.42 -15.83 -16.08
N PRO A 181 -24.58 -16.56 -16.83
CA PRO A 181 -24.71 -16.57 -18.28
C PRO A 181 -26.14 -17.02 -18.64
N PRO A 182 -26.73 -16.51 -19.75
CA PRO A 182 -28.00 -17.03 -20.24
C PRO A 182 -27.89 -18.55 -20.43
N PRO A 183 -28.94 -19.33 -20.12
CA PRO A 183 -28.88 -20.79 -20.15
C PRO A 183 -28.45 -21.37 -21.49
N ASN A 184 -28.63 -20.62 -22.59
CA ASN A 184 -28.08 -20.94 -23.91
C ASN A 184 -27.26 -19.74 -24.43
N GLY A 185 -25.94 -19.82 -24.25
CA GLY A 185 -24.98 -18.75 -24.57
C GLY A 185 -24.73 -18.50 -26.05
N SER A 186 -25.78 -18.23 -26.85
CA SER A 186 -25.62 -18.05 -28.29
C SER A 186 -26.41 -16.93 -28.97
N GLU A 187 -27.25 -16.16 -28.29
CA GLU A 187 -27.97 -15.05 -28.97
C GLU A 187 -27.90 -13.70 -28.21
N PRO A 188 -27.33 -12.64 -28.83
CA PRO A 188 -27.32 -11.29 -28.27
C PRO A 188 -28.68 -10.58 -28.42
N LEU A 189 -28.99 -9.68 -27.49
CA LEU A 189 -30.10 -8.71 -27.61
C LEU A 189 -29.88 -7.76 -28.80
N PRO A 190 -30.97 -7.32 -29.48
CA PRO A 190 -30.86 -6.44 -30.65
C PRO A 190 -30.22 -5.10 -30.27
N GLY A 191 -29.09 -4.78 -30.91
CA GLY A 191 -28.31 -3.56 -30.68
C GLY A 191 -26.98 -3.75 -29.93
N TYR A 192 -26.68 -4.97 -29.45
CA TYR A 192 -25.43 -5.26 -28.74
C TYR A 192 -24.49 -6.11 -29.61
N LYS A 193 -23.29 -5.57 -29.93
CA LYS A 193 -22.23 -6.37 -30.57
C LYS A 193 -21.61 -7.30 -29.51
N PRO A 194 -21.60 -8.63 -29.71
CA PRO A 194 -21.04 -9.53 -28.72
C PRO A 194 -19.54 -9.26 -28.56
N VAL A 195 -19.13 -9.01 -27.31
CA VAL A 195 -17.73 -9.10 -26.90
C VAL A 195 -17.36 -10.57 -26.91
N ALA A 196 -16.34 -10.95 -27.67
CA ALA A 196 -15.89 -12.35 -27.71
C ALA A 196 -15.38 -12.74 -26.32
N ILE A 197 -16.04 -13.71 -25.68
CA ILE A 197 -15.58 -14.27 -24.40
C ILE A 197 -14.38 -15.17 -24.71
N VAL A 198 -13.19 -14.70 -24.32
CA VAL A 198 -11.94 -15.45 -24.53
C VAL A 198 -11.61 -16.21 -23.27
N HIS A 199 -11.71 -17.54 -23.34
CA HIS A 199 -11.41 -18.40 -22.21
C HIS A 199 -9.90 -18.43 -21.92
N PRO A 200 -9.49 -18.30 -20.64
CA PRO A 200 -8.09 -18.49 -20.23
C PRO A 200 -7.63 -19.91 -20.57
N ASP A 201 -6.52 -20.03 -21.29
CA ASP A 201 -5.92 -21.32 -21.69
C ASP A 201 -4.42 -21.30 -21.40
N LYS A 202 -3.90 -22.41 -20.90
CA LYS A 202 -2.49 -22.56 -20.48
C LYS A 202 -1.56 -22.89 -21.66
N ASN A 203 -2.09 -23.27 -22.83
CA ASN A 203 -1.30 -23.89 -23.91
C ASN A 203 -1.21 -23.09 -25.23
N ILE A 204 -1.63 -21.81 -25.28
CA ILE A 204 -1.81 -21.10 -26.57
C ILE A 204 -1.11 -19.73 -26.59
N ARG A 205 -0.46 -19.41 -27.73
CA ARG A 205 0.21 -18.14 -28.07
C ARG A 205 -0.74 -17.04 -28.58
N ASP A 206 -2.03 -17.15 -28.30
CA ASP A 206 -3.04 -16.19 -28.74
C ASP A 206 -3.01 -14.96 -27.81
N PRO A 207 -2.72 -13.76 -28.32
CA PRO A 207 -2.65 -12.53 -27.52
C PRO A 207 -3.91 -12.28 -26.69
N ALA A 208 -5.09 -12.67 -27.19
CA ALA A 208 -6.35 -12.48 -26.49
C ALA A 208 -6.49 -13.39 -25.26
N ARG A 209 -6.02 -14.65 -25.36
CA ARG A 209 -6.03 -15.63 -24.24
C ARG A 209 -4.97 -15.31 -23.20
N ILE A 210 -3.82 -14.77 -23.62
CA ILE A 210 -2.79 -14.25 -22.71
C ILE A 210 -3.35 -13.08 -21.89
N GLY A 211 -4.07 -12.15 -22.53
CA GLY A 211 -4.78 -11.07 -21.85
C GLY A 211 -5.78 -11.58 -20.81
N ALA A 212 -6.58 -12.60 -21.15
CA ALA A 212 -7.52 -13.22 -20.23
C ALA A 212 -6.86 -13.88 -19.00
N ASN A 213 -5.72 -14.57 -19.19
CA ASN A 213 -4.94 -15.15 -18.09
C ASN A 213 -4.35 -14.09 -17.16
N LEU A 214 -3.83 -13.00 -17.72
CA LEU A 214 -3.31 -11.85 -16.98
C LEU A 214 -4.41 -11.18 -16.17
N HIS A 215 -5.61 -11.04 -16.74
CA HIS A 215 -6.76 -10.44 -16.09
C HIS A 215 -7.15 -11.17 -14.79
N VAL A 216 -7.29 -12.50 -14.85
CA VAL A 216 -7.65 -13.33 -13.69
C VAL A 216 -6.53 -13.31 -12.64
N SER A 217 -5.28 -13.40 -13.06
CA SER A 217 -4.13 -13.49 -12.15
C SER A 217 -3.84 -12.16 -11.45
N PHE A 218 -3.94 -11.04 -12.17
CA PHE A 218 -3.70 -9.70 -11.62
C PHE A 218 -4.76 -9.31 -10.60
N GLY A 219 -6.04 -9.51 -10.91
CA GLY A 219 -7.13 -9.22 -9.99
C GLY A 219 -7.00 -10.01 -8.67
N LEU A 220 -6.80 -11.33 -8.74
CA LEU A 220 -6.61 -12.16 -7.55
C LEU A 220 -5.36 -11.79 -6.77
N ALA A 221 -4.25 -11.48 -7.45
CA ALA A 221 -3.01 -11.05 -6.78
C ALA A 221 -3.19 -9.73 -6.02
N VAL A 222 -3.92 -8.75 -6.59
CA VAL A 222 -4.23 -7.48 -5.92
C VAL A 222 -5.06 -7.72 -4.66
N TRP A 223 -6.09 -8.56 -4.72
CA TRP A 223 -6.93 -8.87 -3.56
C TRP A 223 -6.17 -9.63 -2.47
N LEU A 224 -5.37 -10.64 -2.84
CA LEU A 224 -4.52 -11.37 -1.90
C LEU A 224 -3.49 -10.44 -1.24
N ALA A 225 -2.85 -9.58 -2.04
CA ALA A 225 -1.92 -8.58 -1.52
C ALA A 225 -2.63 -7.63 -0.54
N MET A 226 -3.82 -7.13 -0.89
CA MET A 226 -4.58 -6.24 -0.02
C MET A 226 -4.96 -6.91 1.30
N ALA A 227 -5.50 -8.13 1.25
CA ALA A 227 -5.86 -8.89 2.44
C ALA A 227 -4.64 -9.13 3.34
N MET A 228 -3.50 -9.50 2.75
CA MET A 228 -2.25 -9.67 3.47
C MET A 228 -1.75 -8.37 4.11
N HIS A 229 -1.91 -7.22 3.45
CA HIS A 229 -1.51 -5.92 4.02
C HIS A 229 -2.43 -5.50 5.17
N ILE A 230 -3.75 -5.66 5.03
CA ILE A 230 -4.71 -5.32 6.09
C ILE A 230 -4.50 -6.23 7.31
N ILE A 231 -4.58 -7.54 7.10
CA ILE A 231 -4.48 -8.54 8.18
C ILE A 231 -3.07 -8.52 8.79
N GLY A 232 -2.03 -8.45 7.96
CA GLY A 232 -0.65 -8.48 8.40
C GLY A 232 -0.30 -7.28 9.28
N VAL A 233 -0.80 -6.07 8.96
CA VAL A 233 -0.60 -4.89 9.79
C VAL A 233 -1.30 -5.04 11.13
N GLU A 234 -2.55 -5.48 11.15
CA GLU A 234 -3.28 -5.68 12.42
C GLU A 234 -2.59 -6.70 13.33
N ILE A 235 -2.19 -7.86 12.79
CA ILE A 235 -1.41 -8.85 13.54
C ILE A 235 -0.11 -8.22 14.05
N TYR A 236 0.61 -7.47 13.21
CA TYR A 236 1.86 -6.85 13.60
C TYR A 236 1.70 -5.82 14.74
N LEU A 237 0.63 -5.01 14.71
CA LEU A 237 0.33 -4.03 15.76
C LEU A 237 -0.03 -4.73 17.08
N GLN A 238 -0.85 -5.78 17.02
CA GLN A 238 -1.22 -6.59 18.19
C GLN A 238 -0.02 -7.30 18.82
N LEU A 239 0.97 -7.69 18.02
CA LEU A 239 2.21 -8.31 18.52
C LEU A 239 3.21 -7.30 19.10
N THR A 240 2.99 -5.99 18.97
CA THR A 240 3.96 -4.95 19.38
C THR A 240 3.39 -3.82 20.26
N PRO A 241 2.56 -4.12 21.30
CA PRO A 241 1.93 -3.08 22.13
C PRO A 241 2.94 -2.27 22.94
N ARG A 242 4.01 -2.92 23.44
CA ARG A 242 5.09 -2.23 24.18
C ARG A 242 5.84 -1.21 23.32
N GLU A 243 6.06 -1.54 22.04
CA GLU A 243 6.71 -0.62 21.11
C GLU A 243 5.78 0.55 20.78
N ASN A 244 4.47 0.31 20.66
CA ASN A 244 3.49 1.37 20.46
C ASN A 244 3.50 2.36 21.64
N GLN A 245 3.41 1.87 22.88
CA GLN A 245 3.47 2.71 24.08
C GLN A 245 4.80 3.49 24.17
N ARG A 246 5.93 2.84 23.88
CA ARG A 246 7.25 3.51 23.85
C ARG A 246 7.29 4.66 22.85
N LEU A 247 6.75 4.47 21.64
CA LEU A 247 6.72 5.51 20.61
C LEU A 247 5.76 6.64 21.00
N ARG A 248 4.60 6.33 21.57
CA ARG A 248 3.64 7.34 22.03
C ARG A 248 4.22 8.24 23.12
N MET A 249 5.00 7.68 24.05
CA MET A 249 5.74 8.47 25.04
C MET A 249 6.80 9.39 24.41
N VAL A 250 7.47 8.96 23.33
CA VAL A 250 8.41 9.81 22.59
C VAL A 250 7.69 10.94 21.88
N SER A 251 6.53 10.66 21.26
CA SER A 251 5.70 11.67 20.61
C SER A 251 5.16 12.69 21.62
N TYR A 252 4.68 12.25 22.79
CA TYR A 252 4.27 13.12 23.89
C TYR A 252 5.39 14.10 24.28
N LYS A 253 6.61 13.60 24.53
CA LYS A 253 7.77 14.44 24.90
C LYS A 253 8.07 15.48 23.82
N ARG A 254 8.13 15.06 22.56
CA ARG A 254 8.39 15.96 21.42
C ARG A 254 7.30 17.01 21.21
N GLN A 255 6.04 16.64 21.39
CA GLN A 255 4.92 17.57 21.29
C GLN A 255 4.92 18.58 22.44
N LYS A 256 5.28 18.15 23.66
CA LYS A 256 5.45 19.05 24.80
C LYS A 256 6.59 20.04 24.57
N GLU A 257 7.73 19.56 24.08
CA GLU A 257 8.88 20.40 23.69
C GLU A 257 8.52 21.39 22.57
N ALA A 258 7.64 21.00 21.65
CA ALA A 258 7.15 21.84 20.56
C ALA A 258 5.97 22.75 20.95
N GLY A 259 5.53 22.76 22.23
CA GLY A 259 4.48 23.66 22.72
C GLY A 259 3.06 23.31 22.28
N TYR A 260 2.75 22.05 21.99
CA TYR A 260 1.38 21.65 21.65
C TYR A 260 0.46 21.74 22.88
N GLU A 261 -0.77 22.23 22.67
CA GLU A 261 -1.80 22.34 23.73
C GLU A 261 -2.16 20.98 24.38
N ASN A 262 -2.23 19.93 23.56
CA ASN A 262 -2.63 18.58 23.98
C ASN A 262 -1.58 17.53 23.55
N PRO A 263 -0.44 17.43 24.26
CA PRO A 263 0.63 16.49 23.93
C PRO A 263 0.18 15.03 24.15
N GLY A 264 0.62 14.12 23.29
CA GLY A 264 0.17 12.72 23.22
C GLY A 264 -1.17 12.52 22.48
N SER A 265 -1.92 13.60 22.26
CA SER A 265 -3.27 13.60 21.66
C SER A 265 -3.44 14.66 20.56
N ALA A 266 -2.34 15.19 20.03
CA ALA A 266 -2.39 16.32 19.11
C ALA A 266 -3.11 16.01 17.79
N GLY A 267 -2.87 14.86 17.14
CA GLY A 267 -3.49 14.55 15.84
C GLY A 267 -4.59 13.48 15.90
N LEU A 268 -4.60 12.55 14.95
CA LEU A 268 -5.71 11.64 14.67
C LEU A 268 -5.76 10.47 15.65
N VAL A 269 -6.04 10.74 16.92
CA VAL A 269 -6.14 9.73 17.98
C VAL A 269 -7.53 9.09 18.07
N VAL A 270 -7.57 7.78 18.32
CA VAL A 270 -8.84 7.02 18.45
C VAL A 270 -9.73 7.59 19.55
N GLN A 271 -9.15 8.11 20.63
CA GLN A 271 -9.87 8.75 21.74
C GLN A 271 -10.68 9.99 21.33
N LYS A 272 -10.34 10.65 20.22
CA LYS A 272 -11.07 11.83 19.72
C LYS A 272 -12.24 11.47 18.81
N ILE A 273 -12.24 10.26 18.27
CA ILE A 273 -13.20 9.81 17.24
C ILE A 273 -14.16 8.77 17.82
N GLY A 274 -13.68 7.90 18.70
CA GLY A 274 -14.46 6.82 19.32
C GLY A 274 -14.44 6.88 20.85
N ASP A 275 -14.89 5.78 21.45
CA ASP A 275 -15.10 5.57 22.89
C ASP A 275 -13.85 5.06 23.63
N ALA A 276 -12.68 5.17 23.02
CA ALA A 276 -11.45 4.69 23.64
C ALA A 276 -11.06 5.54 24.86
N GLU A 277 -10.57 4.88 25.92
CA GLU A 277 -10.06 5.54 27.11
C GLU A 277 -8.97 6.57 26.78
N LEU A 278 -9.03 7.71 27.50
CA LEU A 278 -8.03 8.77 27.40
C LEU A 278 -6.66 8.21 27.70
N TRP A 279 -5.73 8.42 26.77
CA TRP A 279 -4.36 7.98 26.97
C TRP A 279 -3.65 8.92 27.93
N LEU A 280 -3.12 8.36 29.02
CA LEU A 280 -2.30 9.07 29.99
C LEU A 280 -0.83 8.61 29.88
N PRO A 281 0.14 9.53 30.00
CA PRO A 281 1.54 9.16 30.03
C PRO A 281 1.85 8.36 31.30
N SER A 282 2.75 7.38 31.20
CA SER A 282 3.06 6.47 32.30
C SER A 282 3.55 7.15 33.58
N VAL A 283 4.10 8.37 33.48
CA VAL A 283 4.57 9.16 34.61
C VAL A 283 3.39 9.74 35.42
N GLU A 284 2.29 10.08 34.75
CA GLU A 284 1.09 10.62 35.40
C GLU A 284 0.24 9.49 36.01
N ILE A 285 0.24 8.29 35.39
CA ILE A 285 -0.43 7.11 35.94
C ILE A 285 0.16 6.74 37.30
N ASP A 286 1.49 6.63 37.40
CA ASP A 286 2.19 6.28 38.65
C ASP A 286 1.86 7.26 39.77
N GLN A 287 1.83 8.58 39.47
CA GLN A 287 1.44 9.60 40.43
C GLN A 287 -0.04 9.50 40.86
N THR A 288 -0.93 9.19 39.92
CA THR A 288 -2.37 9.07 40.19
C THR A 288 -2.66 7.84 41.06
N GLU A 289 -2.08 6.69 40.73
CA GLU A 289 -2.17 5.45 41.51
C GLU A 289 -1.59 5.64 42.92
N LEU A 290 -0.42 6.30 43.04
CA LEU A 290 0.15 6.66 44.34
C LEU A 290 -0.80 7.54 45.17
N THR A 291 -1.47 8.51 44.55
CA THR A 291 -2.43 9.36 45.26
C THR A 291 -3.75 8.67 45.62
N GLU A 292 -4.16 7.63 44.89
CA GLU A 292 -5.32 6.80 45.24
C GLU A 292 -5.00 5.81 46.36
N VAL A 293 -3.81 5.21 46.37
CA VAL A 293 -3.39 4.29 47.45
C VAL A 293 -3.18 5.02 48.78
N LEU A 294 -2.86 6.32 48.73
CA LEU A 294 -2.67 7.17 49.91
C LEU A 294 -3.98 7.82 50.44
N LYS A 295 -5.13 7.54 49.82
CA LYS A 295 -6.47 7.96 50.28
C LYS A 295 -7.20 6.81 50.97
#